data_AF-A0A9X8H329-F1
#
_entry.id   AF-A0A9X8H329-F1
#
_cell.length_a   1.000
_cell.length_b   1.000
_cell.length_c   1.000
_cell.angle_alpha   90.00
_cell.angle_beta   90.00
_cell.angle_gamma   90.00
#
_symmetry.space_group_name_H-M   'P 1'
#
loop_
_entity.id
_entity.type
_entity.pdbx_description
1 polymer ?
#
loop_
_entity_poly.entity_id
_entity_poly.type
_entity_poly.pdbx_seq_one_letter_code
_entity_poly.pdbx_strand_id
1 'polypeptide(L)'
;MFPQPWVPTQEFTIRCRTFRTNTRARNWRNWASLIIVEGTMWAGTEDLVNEFRVNVLGLRKIRKGDAGRSLLLDWEVLHSSMWSKYVVPPPVDWDQPGTMSWAPSQTRAHHRSTLRRKRFNRSWTGLQLPNFVGFGSMIIPDAAATIQIIVDAAAGAHIALQSSSSDMTHGCLVQIPPNVFMLGN
;
A
#
# COMPACT_ATOMS: atom_id res chain seq x y z
N MET A 1 -7.45 -2.01 -1.15
CA MET A 1 -7.04 -1.31 -2.38
C MET A 1 -5.56 -1.01 -2.26
N PHE A 2 -4.76 -1.46 -3.22
CA PHE A 2 -3.35 -1.08 -3.30
C PHE A 2 -3.30 0.41 -3.65
N PRO A 3 -2.49 1.25 -2.97
CA PRO A 3 -2.57 2.71 -3.08
C PRO A 3 -2.00 3.27 -4.38
N GLN A 4 -1.82 2.44 -5.41
CA GLN A 4 -1.20 2.87 -6.66
C GLN A 4 -2.20 3.65 -7.53
N PRO A 5 -1.80 4.81 -8.06
CA PRO A 5 -2.50 5.50 -9.13
C PRO A 5 -2.53 4.63 -10.39
N TRP A 6 -3.71 4.52 -10.97
CA TRP A 6 -3.94 3.92 -12.29
C TRP A 6 -3.97 4.96 -13.42
N VAL A 7 -3.82 6.24 -13.07
CA VAL A 7 -3.74 7.35 -14.04
C VAL A 7 -2.27 7.68 -14.29
N PRO A 8 -1.78 7.61 -15.54
CA PRO A 8 -0.41 7.98 -15.89
C PRO A 8 -0.07 9.41 -15.45
N THR A 9 1.11 9.61 -14.86
CA THR A 9 1.65 10.92 -14.50
C THR A 9 3.17 10.96 -14.67
N GLN A 10 3.70 12.15 -14.87
CA GLN A 10 5.11 12.46 -14.90
C GLN A 10 5.72 12.69 -13.50
N GLU A 11 4.90 12.88 -12.46
CA GLU A 11 5.39 13.32 -11.14
C GLU A 11 5.99 12.20 -10.29
N PHE A 12 5.38 11.01 -10.32
CA PHE A 12 5.85 9.86 -9.58
C PHE A 12 5.79 8.58 -10.43
N THR A 13 6.54 7.58 -10.01
CA THR A 13 6.55 6.25 -10.62
C THR A 13 5.37 5.39 -10.14
N ILE A 14 5.16 4.23 -10.77
CA ILE A 14 4.23 3.20 -10.30
C ILE A 14 4.41 2.86 -8.81
N ARG A 15 5.60 3.00 -8.21
CA ARG A 15 5.80 2.77 -6.76
C ARG A 15 5.54 3.99 -5.87
N CYS A 16 4.82 5.01 -6.37
CA CYS A 16 4.61 6.30 -5.69
C CYS A 16 5.91 6.91 -5.14
N ARG A 17 7.05 6.63 -5.78
CA ARG A 17 8.34 7.18 -5.36
C ARG A 17 8.54 8.51 -6.07
N THR A 18 8.49 9.58 -5.30
CA THR A 18 8.85 10.93 -5.74
C THR A 18 10.36 11.10 -5.73
N PHE A 19 10.93 11.51 -6.86
CA PHE A 19 12.35 11.85 -6.94
C PHE A 19 12.52 13.37 -6.80
N ARG A 20 13.62 13.84 -6.20
CA ARG A 20 13.82 15.27 -5.90
C ARG A 20 14.29 16.13 -7.08
N THR A 21 14.78 15.54 -8.18
CA THR A 21 15.42 16.26 -9.30
C THR A 21 14.62 16.24 -10.62
N ASN A 22 14.04 17.38 -11.03
CA ASN A 22 13.11 17.47 -12.15
C ASN A 22 13.81 17.56 -13.53
N THR A 23 14.13 16.41 -14.14
CA THR A 23 14.71 16.34 -15.50
C THR A 23 13.69 15.80 -16.49
N ARG A 24 13.64 16.33 -17.72
CA ARG A 24 12.73 15.88 -18.80
C ARG A 24 12.78 14.36 -19.04
N ALA A 25 13.99 13.78 -19.03
CA ALA A 25 14.18 12.33 -19.17
C ALA A 25 13.55 11.52 -18.02
N ARG A 26 13.49 12.07 -16.81
CA ARG A 26 12.88 11.43 -15.64
C ARG A 26 11.36 11.45 -15.73
N ASN A 27 10.79 12.58 -16.10
CA ASN A 27 9.34 12.75 -16.24
C ASN A 27 8.78 11.76 -17.27
N TRP A 28 9.50 11.58 -18.39
CA TRP A 28 9.23 10.51 -19.35
C TRP A 28 9.31 9.10 -18.74
N ARG A 29 10.35 8.80 -17.95
CA ARG A 29 10.50 7.48 -17.29
C ARG A 29 9.37 7.19 -16.29
N ASN A 30 8.94 8.20 -15.53
CA ASN A 30 7.83 8.08 -14.58
C ASN A 30 6.53 7.72 -15.32
N TRP A 31 6.19 8.49 -16.34
CA TRP A 31 5.04 8.24 -17.19
C TRP A 31 5.12 6.87 -17.88
N ALA A 32 6.26 6.55 -18.49
CA ALA A 32 6.49 5.27 -19.17
C ALA A 32 6.36 4.09 -18.20
N SER A 33 6.76 4.22 -16.94
CA SER A 33 6.63 3.15 -15.94
C SER A 33 5.17 2.76 -15.70
N LEU A 34 4.26 3.74 -15.70
CA LEU A 34 2.82 3.51 -15.52
C LEU A 34 2.25 2.85 -16.78
N ILE A 35 2.60 3.39 -17.96
CA ILE A 35 2.17 2.86 -19.26
C ILE A 35 2.61 1.41 -19.49
N ILE A 36 3.84 1.06 -19.12
CA ILE A 36 4.37 -0.31 -19.28
C ILE A 36 3.62 -1.29 -18.36
N VAL A 37 3.34 -0.90 -17.12
CA VAL A 37 2.61 -1.76 -16.17
C VAL A 37 1.17 -1.97 -16.63
N GLU A 38 0.48 -0.91 -17.05
CA GLU A 38 -0.86 -1.02 -17.65
C GLU A 38 -0.88 -1.95 -18.86
N GLY A 39 0.08 -1.78 -19.77
CA GLY A 39 0.20 -2.64 -20.95
C GLY A 39 0.45 -4.11 -20.58
N THR A 40 1.27 -4.36 -19.56
CA THR A 40 1.57 -5.72 -19.09
C THR A 40 0.38 -6.37 -18.41
N MET A 41 -0.35 -5.62 -17.57
CA MET A 41 -1.57 -6.09 -16.93
C MET A 41 -2.67 -6.37 -17.94
N TRP A 42 -2.87 -5.48 -18.92
CA TRP A 42 -3.81 -5.70 -20.02
C TRP A 42 -3.42 -6.94 -20.82
N ALA A 43 -2.17 -7.07 -21.24
CA ALA A 43 -1.72 -8.23 -22.01
C ALA A 43 -1.91 -9.57 -21.25
N GLY A 44 -1.72 -9.58 -19.93
CA GLY A 44 -1.94 -10.76 -19.10
C GLY A 44 -3.41 -11.10 -18.85
N THR A 45 -4.33 -10.15 -19.04
CA THR A 45 -5.77 -10.29 -18.75
C THR A 45 -6.68 -10.19 -19.96
N GLU A 46 -6.15 -9.81 -21.13
CA GLU A 46 -6.89 -9.54 -22.36
C GLU A 46 -7.82 -10.70 -22.74
N ASP A 47 -7.31 -11.93 -22.72
CA ASP A 47 -8.09 -13.10 -23.13
C ASP A 47 -9.20 -13.41 -22.13
N LEU A 48 -8.91 -13.35 -20.82
CA LEU A 48 -9.91 -13.56 -19.76
C LEU A 48 -11.04 -12.52 -19.83
N VAL A 49 -10.67 -11.24 -19.98
CA VAL A 49 -11.64 -10.14 -20.10
C VAL A 49 -12.49 -10.32 -21.35
N ASN A 50 -11.87 -10.71 -22.47
CA ASN A 50 -12.58 -10.90 -23.73
C ASN A 50 -13.50 -12.11 -23.74
N GLU A 51 -13.10 -13.21 -23.11
CA GLU A 51 -13.95 -14.38 -22.92
C GLU A 51 -15.19 -14.01 -22.10
N PHE A 52 -15.00 -13.30 -20.98
CA PHE A 52 -16.11 -12.80 -20.18
C PHE A 52 -17.04 -11.86 -20.97
N ARG A 53 -16.47 -10.94 -21.75
CA ARG A 53 -17.26 -10.01 -22.59
C ARG A 53 -18.13 -10.74 -23.60
N VAL A 54 -17.60 -11.74 -24.31
CA VAL A 54 -18.33 -12.43 -25.37
C VAL A 54 -19.32 -13.44 -24.79
N ASN A 55 -18.87 -14.30 -23.88
CA ASN A 55 -19.65 -15.46 -23.43
C ASN A 55 -20.69 -15.11 -22.37
N VAL A 56 -20.43 -14.08 -21.54
CA VAL A 56 -21.33 -13.70 -20.44
C VAL A 56 -22.10 -12.41 -20.78
N LEU A 57 -21.40 -11.37 -21.23
CA LEU A 57 -22.03 -10.06 -21.46
C LEU A 57 -22.61 -9.89 -22.88
N GLY A 58 -22.29 -10.80 -23.82
CA GLY A 58 -22.70 -10.67 -25.22
C GLY A 58 -22.09 -9.46 -25.95
N LEU A 59 -20.98 -8.91 -25.42
CA LEU A 59 -20.29 -7.74 -25.96
C LEU A 59 -19.19 -8.14 -26.95
N ARG A 60 -18.85 -7.22 -27.86
CA ARG A 60 -17.73 -7.39 -28.78
C ARG A 60 -16.40 -7.52 -28.03
N LYS A 61 -15.54 -8.44 -28.49
CA LYS A 61 -14.11 -8.54 -28.13
C LYS A 61 -13.40 -7.19 -28.32
N ILE A 62 -12.62 -6.78 -27.34
CA ILE A 62 -11.63 -5.69 -27.46
C ILE A 62 -10.47 -6.23 -28.29
N ARG A 63 -10.27 -5.68 -29.49
CA ARG A 63 -9.22 -6.06 -30.44
C ARG A 63 -7.93 -5.31 -30.13
N LYS A 64 -6.79 -5.81 -30.64
CA LYS A 64 -5.47 -5.16 -30.47
C LYS A 64 -5.42 -3.69 -30.94
N GLY A 65 -6.27 -3.30 -31.89
CA GLY A 65 -6.39 -1.91 -32.38
C GLY A 65 -7.29 -1.01 -31.53
N ASP A 66 -8.09 -1.56 -30.61
CA ASP A 66 -9.05 -0.80 -29.78
C ASP A 66 -8.36 -0.13 -28.56
N ALA A 67 -7.03 -0.13 -28.52
CA ALA A 67 -6.24 0.42 -27.41
C ALA A 67 -6.72 -0.05 -26.02
N GLY A 68 -6.93 -1.35 -25.86
CA GLY A 68 -7.56 -1.94 -24.67
C GLY A 68 -7.02 -1.45 -23.32
N ARG A 69 -5.70 -1.22 -23.24
CA ARG A 69 -5.01 -0.69 -22.05
C ARG A 69 -5.38 0.74 -21.67
N SER A 70 -5.84 1.57 -22.60
CA SER A 70 -6.19 2.97 -22.37
C SER A 70 -7.68 3.25 -22.45
N LEU A 71 -8.52 2.25 -22.75
CA LEU A 71 -9.98 2.42 -22.90
C LEU A 71 -10.63 3.22 -21.77
N LEU A 72 -10.27 2.96 -20.51
CA LEU A 72 -10.85 3.68 -19.36
C LEU A 72 -10.47 5.17 -19.35
N LEU A 73 -9.26 5.51 -19.80
CA LEU A 73 -8.79 6.88 -19.93
C LEU A 73 -9.38 7.55 -21.17
N ASP A 74 -9.42 6.84 -22.30
CA ASP A 74 -9.95 7.31 -23.57
C ASP A 74 -11.47 7.59 -23.49
N TRP A 75 -12.17 6.90 -22.58
CA TRP A 75 -13.60 7.08 -22.29
C TRP A 75 -13.85 8.04 -21.12
N GLU A 76 -12.80 8.70 -20.60
CA GLU A 76 -12.88 9.67 -19.51
C GLU A 76 -13.59 9.12 -18.25
N VAL A 77 -13.40 7.83 -17.96
CA VAL A 77 -13.95 7.22 -16.74
C VAL A 77 -13.34 7.92 -15.52
N LEU A 78 -14.18 8.32 -14.58
CA LEU A 78 -13.74 8.97 -13.35
C LEU A 78 -12.91 8.02 -12.49
N HIS A 79 -11.68 8.43 -12.16
CA HIS A 79 -10.77 7.72 -11.29
C HIS A 79 -10.77 8.37 -9.89
N SER A 80 -11.14 7.63 -8.86
CA SER A 80 -11.06 8.12 -7.48
C SER A 80 -9.84 7.56 -6.76
N SER A 81 -8.97 8.45 -6.34
CA SER A 81 -7.74 8.12 -5.61
C SER A 81 -7.96 8.30 -4.12
N MET A 82 -7.98 7.20 -3.35
CA MET A 82 -8.37 7.27 -1.94
C MET A 82 -7.26 7.68 -0.96
N TRP A 83 -6.32 8.53 -1.38
CA TRP A 83 -5.24 9.03 -0.52
C TRP A 83 -5.48 10.46 -0.05
N SER A 84 -4.77 10.82 1.02
CA SER A 84 -4.72 12.18 1.52
C SER A 84 -3.85 13.04 0.61
N LYS A 85 -4.33 14.24 0.24
CA LYS A 85 -3.57 15.26 -0.51
C LYS A 85 -2.27 15.69 0.19
N TYR A 86 -2.16 15.46 1.50
CA TYR A 86 -0.96 15.75 2.28
C TYR A 86 0.13 14.68 2.11
N VAL A 87 -0.25 13.46 1.71
CA VAL A 87 0.71 12.36 1.49
C VAL A 87 1.13 12.34 0.02
N VAL A 88 0.16 12.42 -0.89
CA VAL A 88 0.39 12.51 -2.33
C VAL A 88 -0.40 13.71 -2.84
N PRO A 89 0.27 14.83 -3.18
CA PRO A 89 -0.41 15.95 -3.80
C PRO A 89 -0.95 15.53 -5.18
N PRO A 90 -2.07 16.11 -5.63
CA PRO A 90 -2.57 15.86 -6.97
C PRO A 90 -1.54 16.33 -8.01
N PRO A 91 -1.12 15.47 -8.95
CA PRO A 91 -0.22 15.85 -10.03
C PRO A 91 -0.76 16.98 -10.88
N VAL A 92 0.13 17.85 -11.33
CA VAL A 92 -0.19 18.99 -12.21
C VAL A 92 -0.68 18.53 -13.59
N ASP A 93 -0.28 17.33 -14.02
CA ASP A 93 -0.64 16.75 -15.32
C ASP A 93 -1.95 15.94 -15.30
N TRP A 94 -2.66 15.91 -14.17
CA TRP A 94 -4.03 15.40 -14.11
C TRP A 94 -5.00 16.54 -14.37
N ASP A 95 -5.46 16.64 -15.62
CA ASP A 95 -6.56 17.54 -15.96
C ASP A 95 -7.80 17.19 -15.12
N GLN A 96 -8.45 18.24 -14.60
CA GLN A 96 -9.32 18.18 -13.42
C GLN A 96 -10.72 17.53 -13.53
N PRO A 97 -11.28 17.03 -14.65
CA PRO A 97 -12.58 16.38 -14.56
C PRO A 97 -12.48 14.96 -13.97
N GLY A 98 -11.35 14.26 -14.15
CA GLY A 98 -11.28 12.81 -14.01
C GLY A 98 -10.85 12.28 -12.65
N THR A 99 -10.06 13.03 -11.87
CA THR A 99 -9.35 12.46 -10.72
C THR A 99 -9.66 13.14 -9.40
N MET A 100 -10.41 12.47 -8.52
CA MET A 100 -10.75 12.98 -7.19
C MET A 100 -9.91 12.28 -6.12
N SER A 101 -9.14 13.04 -5.34
CA SER A 101 -8.44 12.51 -4.16
C SER A 101 -9.27 12.70 -2.89
N TRP A 102 -9.66 11.61 -2.23
CA TRP A 102 -10.41 11.65 -0.99
C TRP A 102 -9.97 10.53 -0.06
N ALA A 103 -9.46 10.88 1.13
CA ALA A 103 -9.20 9.91 2.18
C ALA A 103 -10.45 9.77 3.05
N PRO A 104 -11.25 8.70 2.92
CA PRO A 104 -12.31 8.44 3.90
C PRO A 104 -11.65 8.21 5.26
N SER A 105 -11.99 9.03 6.26
CA SER A 105 -11.79 8.66 7.65
C SER A 105 -12.72 7.49 7.92
N GLN A 106 -12.22 6.26 7.82
CA GLN A 106 -12.95 5.12 8.34
C GLN A 106 -12.97 5.28 9.86
N THR A 107 -14.02 5.93 10.36
CA THR A 107 -14.37 5.90 11.78
C THR A 107 -14.88 4.50 12.08
N ARG A 108 -13.97 3.52 12.10
CA ARG A 108 -14.29 2.17 12.51
C ARG A 108 -14.61 2.27 13.99
N ALA A 109 -15.92 2.26 14.30
CA ALA A 109 -16.43 2.28 15.66
C ALA A 109 -15.57 1.33 16.49
N HIS A 110 -14.95 1.88 17.54
CA HIS A 110 -13.97 1.17 18.35
C HIS A 110 -14.48 -0.22 18.73
N HIS A 111 -14.02 -1.26 18.05
CA HIS A 111 -14.17 -2.62 18.56
C HIS A 111 -13.23 -2.69 19.76
N ARG A 112 -13.74 -2.28 20.92
CA ARG A 112 -13.04 -2.37 22.20
C ARG A 112 -12.91 -3.86 22.52
N SER A 113 -11.83 -4.48 22.05
CA SER A 113 -11.33 -5.70 22.69
C SER A 113 -10.78 -5.27 24.07
N THR A 114 -11.69 -5.20 25.03
CA THR A 114 -11.47 -4.70 26.41
C THR A 114 -10.45 -5.54 27.20
N LEU A 115 -10.16 -6.77 26.75
CA LEU A 115 -9.30 -7.69 27.48
C LEU A 115 -7.80 -7.49 27.19
N ARG A 116 -7.39 -7.21 25.94
CA ARG A 116 -5.96 -7.10 25.58
C ARG A 116 -5.37 -5.72 25.90
N ARG A 117 -6.15 -4.66 25.73
CA ARG A 117 -5.75 -3.28 26.10
C ARG A 117 -5.54 -3.13 27.62
N LYS A 118 -6.28 -3.85 28.47
CA LYS A 118 -6.11 -3.80 29.93
C LYS A 118 -4.78 -4.42 30.40
N ARG A 119 -4.24 -5.43 29.69
CA ARG A 119 -2.90 -5.98 29.98
C ARG A 119 -1.80 -5.01 29.54
N PHE A 120 -1.95 -4.43 28.35
CA PHE A 120 -1.04 -3.41 27.83
C PHE A 120 -0.94 -2.18 28.76
N ASN A 121 -2.08 -1.66 29.22
CA ASN A 121 -2.12 -0.50 30.12
C ASN A 121 -1.66 -0.79 31.56
N ARG A 122 -1.59 -2.07 31.98
CA ARG A 122 -1.20 -2.45 33.34
C ARG A 122 0.28 -2.79 33.47
N SER A 123 0.93 -3.28 32.41
CA SER A 123 2.39 -3.50 32.41
C SER A 123 3.18 -2.23 32.08
N TRP A 124 2.51 -1.20 31.56
CA TRP A 124 3.11 0.07 31.18
C TRP A 124 2.68 1.17 32.14
N THR A 125 3.40 1.29 33.25
CA THR A 125 3.23 2.36 34.26
C THR A 125 4.13 3.57 34.00
N GLY A 126 4.82 3.62 32.87
CA GLY A 126 5.72 4.73 32.50
C GLY A 126 5.00 5.90 31.83
N LEU A 127 5.54 7.11 32.02
CA LEU A 127 5.08 8.38 31.43
C LEU A 127 5.16 8.45 29.89
N GLN A 128 5.70 7.43 29.21
CA GLN A 128 6.05 7.48 27.80
C GLN A 128 5.24 6.49 26.98
N LEU A 129 4.52 6.99 25.96
CA LEU A 129 3.75 6.18 25.02
C LEU A 129 4.71 5.29 24.19
N PRO A 130 4.40 4.00 24.00
CA PRO A 130 5.24 3.11 23.22
C PRO A 130 5.20 3.43 21.73
N ASN A 131 6.35 3.34 21.08
CA ASN A 131 6.49 3.39 19.63
C ASN A 131 5.87 2.14 19.02
N PHE A 132 4.92 2.32 18.10
CA PHE A 132 4.30 1.21 17.39
C PHE A 132 5.13 0.82 16.17
N VAL A 133 5.48 -0.47 16.07
CA VAL A 133 6.16 -1.05 14.92
C VAL A 133 5.28 -2.16 14.36
N GLY A 134 4.91 -2.04 13.09
CA GLY A 134 4.10 -3.04 12.41
C GLY A 134 4.36 -3.02 10.92
N PHE A 135 4.70 -4.17 10.36
CA PHE A 135 4.95 -4.33 8.91
C PHE A 135 3.71 -4.77 8.13
N GLY A 136 2.58 -4.96 8.83
CA GLY A 136 1.39 -5.58 8.27
C GLY A 136 1.62 -7.05 7.92
N SER A 137 0.76 -7.57 7.04
CA SER A 137 0.80 -8.97 6.60
C SER A 137 1.87 -9.19 5.53
N MET A 138 3.15 -9.16 5.93
CA MET A 138 4.29 -9.41 5.06
C MET A 138 4.98 -10.74 5.42
N ILE A 139 5.50 -11.45 4.41
CA ILE A 139 6.40 -12.58 4.59
C ILE A 139 7.81 -12.02 4.73
N ILE A 140 8.39 -12.13 5.92
CA ILE A 140 9.73 -11.66 6.24
C ILE A 140 10.66 -12.87 6.13
N PRO A 141 11.64 -12.88 5.19
CA PRO A 141 12.51 -14.03 4.97
C PRO A 141 13.28 -14.46 6.23
N ASP A 142 13.79 -13.49 6.99
CA ASP A 142 14.45 -13.71 8.28
C ASP A 142 13.80 -12.83 9.35
N ALA A 143 12.72 -13.36 9.95
CA ALA A 143 12.02 -12.65 11.01
C ALA A 143 12.86 -12.52 12.28
N ALA A 144 13.78 -13.46 12.56
CA ALA A 144 14.62 -13.42 13.75
C ALA A 144 15.64 -12.29 13.68
N ALA A 145 16.39 -12.18 12.58
CA ALA A 145 17.33 -11.07 12.37
C ALA A 145 16.62 -9.71 12.34
N THR A 146 15.43 -9.65 11.73
CA THR A 146 14.63 -8.41 11.71
C THR A 146 14.25 -7.96 13.11
N ILE A 147 13.91 -8.89 14.01
CA ILE A 147 13.57 -8.56 15.40
C ILE A 147 14.80 -8.18 16.19
N GLN A 148 15.93 -8.85 15.96
CA GLN A 148 17.17 -8.44 16.60
C GLN A 148 17.51 -6.99 16.25
N ILE A 149 17.38 -6.59 14.98
CA ILE A 149 17.57 -5.20 14.56
C ILE A 149 16.60 -4.26 15.27
N ILE A 150 15.32 -4.63 15.41
CA ILE A 150 14.32 -3.81 16.10
C ILE A 150 14.64 -3.68 17.60
N VAL A 151 15.07 -4.78 18.23
CA VAL A 151 15.47 -4.84 19.65
C VAL A 151 16.73 -4.01 19.89
N ASP A 152 17.74 -4.14 19.04
CA ASP A 152 18.99 -3.37 19.13
C ASP A 152 18.72 -1.87 18.95
N ALA A 153 17.83 -1.52 18.02
CA ALA A 153 17.37 -0.14 17.82
C ALA A 153 16.48 0.36 18.97
N ALA A 154 15.91 -0.53 19.79
CA ALA A 154 15.04 -0.20 20.91
C ALA A 154 15.80 0.22 22.17
N ALA A 155 17.13 0.39 22.14
CA ALA A 155 17.93 0.71 23.32
C ALA A 155 17.44 2.00 24.01
N GLY A 156 16.68 1.84 25.10
CA GLY A 156 16.06 2.95 25.86
C GLY A 156 14.67 3.39 25.37
N ALA A 157 14.17 2.78 24.30
CA ALA A 157 12.84 3.03 23.78
C ALA A 157 11.91 1.85 24.07
N HIS A 158 10.65 2.21 23.99
CA HIS A 158 9.54 1.44 24.48
C HIS A 158 8.71 1.05 23.25
N ILE A 159 8.66 -0.25 22.89
CA ILE A 159 8.13 -0.67 21.58
C ILE A 159 6.92 -1.57 21.72
N ALA A 160 5.87 -1.30 20.94
CA ALA A 160 4.74 -2.20 20.70
C ALA A 160 4.84 -2.78 19.29
N LEU A 161 5.19 -4.06 19.18
CA LEU A 161 5.44 -4.76 17.92
C LEU A 161 4.21 -5.57 17.50
N GLN A 162 3.62 -5.29 16.33
CA GLN A 162 2.58 -6.13 15.75
C GLN A 162 3.20 -7.33 15.01
N SER A 163 2.72 -8.54 15.31
CA SER A 163 3.10 -9.73 14.54
C SER A 163 2.69 -9.59 13.08
N SER A 164 3.64 -9.83 12.17
CA SER A 164 3.33 -9.99 10.74
C SER A 164 2.71 -11.38 10.47
N SER A 165 2.38 -11.69 9.22
CA SER A 165 1.95 -13.04 8.81
C SER A 165 3.05 -14.10 9.00
N SER A 166 4.29 -13.66 9.20
CA SER A 166 5.42 -14.51 9.57
C SER A 166 5.46 -14.63 11.09
N ASP A 167 5.69 -15.83 11.63
CA ASP A 167 5.90 -15.97 13.07
C ASP A 167 7.17 -15.22 13.49
N MET A 168 6.95 -14.00 13.96
CA MET A 168 7.99 -13.14 14.50
C MET A 168 8.54 -13.71 15.81
N THR A 169 7.84 -14.62 16.48
CA THR A 169 8.42 -15.25 17.68
C THR A 169 9.37 -16.40 17.36
N HIS A 170 9.40 -16.90 16.12
CA HIS A 170 10.16 -18.09 15.72
C HIS A 170 10.00 -19.22 16.75
N GLY A 171 8.78 -19.48 17.22
CA GLY A 171 8.52 -20.48 18.26
C GLY A 171 9.25 -20.22 19.58
N CYS A 172 9.39 -18.97 20.01
CA CYS A 172 10.04 -18.52 21.26
C CYS A 172 11.58 -18.62 21.30
N LEU A 173 12.27 -18.72 20.16
CA LEU A 173 13.73 -18.77 20.12
C LEU A 173 14.42 -17.41 20.31
N VAL A 174 13.69 -16.29 20.11
CA VAL A 174 14.23 -14.93 20.28
C VAL A 174 13.86 -14.42 21.67
N GLN A 175 14.86 -14.05 22.48
CA GLN A 175 14.62 -13.40 23.78
C GLN A 175 14.10 -11.99 23.56
N ILE A 176 12.82 -11.78 23.90
CA ILE A 176 12.19 -10.47 23.81
C ILE A 176 12.53 -9.71 25.10
N PRO A 177 13.21 -8.55 25.01
CA PRO A 177 13.55 -7.77 26.19
C PRO A 177 12.29 -7.11 26.79
N PRO A 178 12.32 -6.75 28.09
CA PRO A 178 11.14 -6.26 28.81
C PRO A 178 10.56 -4.95 28.27
N ASN A 179 11.33 -4.19 27.48
CA ASN A 179 10.91 -2.95 26.84
C ASN A 179 10.15 -3.16 25.50
N VAL A 180 10.02 -4.39 25.01
CA VAL A 180 9.31 -4.74 23.78
C VAL A 180 8.05 -5.55 24.11
N PHE A 181 6.89 -5.04 23.70
CA PHE A 181 5.60 -5.69 23.87
C PHE A 181 5.07 -6.20 22.54
N MET A 182 4.77 -7.49 22.44
CA MET A 182 4.15 -8.07 21.24
C MET A 182 2.63 -7.93 21.25
N LEU A 183 2.12 -7.17 20.29
CA LEU A 183 0.71 -7.15 19.91
C LEU A 183 0.48 -8.36 19.01
N GLY A 184 -0.12 -9.42 19.55
CA GLY A 184 -0.58 -10.55 18.73
C GLY A 184 -1.56 -10.10 17.65
N ASN A 185 -1.91 -11.00 16.72
CA ASN A 185 -2.94 -10.72 15.72
C ASN A 185 -4.29 -10.37 16.36
#